data_AF-A0A0G4AWA6-F1
#
_entry.id   AF-A0A0G4AWA6-F1
#
_cell.length_a   1.000
_cell.length_b   1.000
_cell.length_c   1.000
_cell.angle_alpha   90.00
_cell.angle_beta   90.00
_cell.angle_gamma   90.00
#
_symmetry.space_group_name_H-M   'P 1'
#
loop_
_entity.id
_entity.type
_entity.pdbx_description
1 polymer ?
#
loop_
_entity_poly.entity_id
_entity_poly.type
_entity_poly.pdbx_seq_one_letter_code
_entity_poly.pdbx_strand_id
1 'polypeptide(L)'
;MSKQRWMYILFMLAGVALYVLIIISVLQSNVLAVIFLALLVSPVTFGLLAWQFEGGLFRVYEVFDPRIQSWAFLSDLFVFPATLAFAALARKQVSEPNLSTNVYWHVISVAVAVAVAVGFHFVDKDSYDDEQLQSPTKVWHDWVTYPVLASALMVVAMPLLANFNSYASAILVLIFSWIGLCIWDGFRRLDPQKLHIRWNVEKFMPQ
;
A
#
# COMPACT_ATOMS: atom_id res chain seq x y z
N MET A 1 10.52 -23.61 15.13
CA MET A 1 10.25 -22.27 14.53
C MET A 1 9.92 -21.28 15.64
N SER A 2 10.53 -20.10 15.64
CA SER A 2 10.31 -19.08 16.68
C SER A 2 8.90 -18.47 16.61
N LYS A 3 8.38 -18.00 17.76
CA LYS A 3 7.07 -17.32 17.87
C LYS A 3 6.95 -16.11 16.93
N GLN A 4 8.04 -15.37 16.74
CA GLN A 4 8.09 -14.20 15.85
C GLN A 4 7.91 -14.56 14.37
N ARG A 5 8.47 -15.68 13.90
CA ARG A 5 8.24 -16.17 12.52
C ARG A 5 6.76 -16.43 12.26
N TRP A 6 6.08 -17.09 13.20
CA TRP A 6 4.64 -17.34 13.09
C TRP A 6 3.82 -16.05 13.12
N MET A 7 4.15 -15.11 14.00
CA MET A 7 3.47 -13.82 14.04
C MET A 7 3.62 -13.03 12.73
N TYR A 8 4.80 -13.07 12.12
CA TYR A 8 5.05 -12.43 10.82
C TYR A 8 4.24 -13.08 9.68
N ILE A 9 4.21 -14.42 9.61
CA ILE A 9 3.38 -15.14 8.63
C ILE A 9 1.89 -14.81 8.82
N LEU A 10 1.41 -14.80 10.07
CA LEU A 10 0.03 -14.44 10.37
C LEU A 10 -0.29 -13.00 9.97
N PHE A 11 0.65 -12.07 10.13
CA PHE A 11 0.51 -10.70 9.62
C PHE A 11 0.33 -10.70 8.11
N MET A 12 1.22 -11.37 7.35
CA MET A 12 1.10 -11.42 5.89
C MET A 12 -0.22 -12.05 5.42
N LEU A 13 -0.70 -13.09 6.11
CA LEU A 13 -2.01 -13.68 5.85
C LEU A 13 -3.17 -12.71 6.16
N ALA A 14 -3.06 -11.92 7.24
CA ALA A 14 -4.01 -10.87 7.53
C ALA A 14 -4.01 -9.78 6.46
N GLY A 15 -2.85 -9.48 5.86
CA GLY A 15 -2.72 -8.58 4.70
C GLY A 15 -3.53 -9.06 3.50
N VAL A 16 -3.49 -10.36 3.19
CA VAL A 16 -4.32 -10.96 2.13
C VAL A 16 -5.81 -10.84 2.45
N ALA A 17 -6.22 -11.09 3.68
CA ALA A 17 -7.61 -10.96 4.09
C ALA A 17 -8.09 -9.49 3.97
N LEU A 18 -7.28 -8.54 4.45
CA LEU A 18 -7.57 -7.10 4.34
C LEU A 18 -7.63 -6.65 2.87
N TYR A 19 -6.74 -7.17 2.02
CA TYR A 19 -6.78 -6.94 0.57
C TYR A 19 -8.14 -7.34 -0.01
N VAL A 20 -8.60 -8.56 0.27
CA VAL A 20 -9.90 -9.05 -0.23
C VAL A 20 -11.05 -8.18 0.27
N LEU A 21 -11.04 -7.80 1.56
CA LEU A 21 -12.07 -6.96 2.15
C LEU A 21 -12.12 -5.55 1.54
N ILE A 22 -10.97 -4.94 1.25
CA ILE A 22 -10.92 -3.63 0.58
C ILE A 22 -11.51 -3.74 -0.82
N ILE A 23 -11.11 -4.74 -1.62
CA ILE A 23 -11.64 -4.92 -2.98
C ILE A 23 -13.15 -5.12 -2.95
N ILE A 24 -13.67 -5.99 -2.07
CA ILE A 24 -15.11 -6.18 -1.89
C ILE A 24 -15.80 -4.86 -1.51
N SER A 25 -15.25 -4.11 -0.56
CA SER A 25 -15.83 -2.85 -0.10
C SER A 25 -15.86 -1.79 -1.19
N VAL A 26 -14.81 -1.72 -2.03
CA VAL A 26 -14.75 -0.85 -3.21
C VAL A 26 -15.83 -1.27 -4.23
N LEU A 27 -15.95 -2.57 -4.51
CA LEU A 27 -16.97 -3.11 -5.43
C LEU A 27 -18.40 -2.85 -4.96
N GLN A 28 -18.64 -2.94 -3.66
CA GLN A 28 -19.91 -2.60 -3.01
C GLN A 28 -20.11 -1.09 -2.86
N SER A 29 -19.14 -0.28 -3.27
CA SER A 29 -19.16 1.17 -3.13
C SER A 29 -19.34 1.66 -1.68
N ASN A 30 -18.86 0.88 -0.71
CA ASN A 30 -18.94 1.20 0.71
C ASN A 30 -17.76 2.10 1.12
N VAL A 31 -17.89 3.38 0.83
CA VAL A 31 -16.84 4.40 1.03
C VAL A 31 -16.31 4.41 2.47
N LEU A 32 -17.19 4.32 3.48
CA LEU A 32 -16.77 4.34 4.88
C LEU A 32 -15.93 3.10 5.22
N ALA A 33 -16.39 1.90 4.82
CA ALA A 33 -15.62 0.67 5.03
C ALA A 33 -14.26 0.73 4.33
N VAL A 34 -14.20 1.27 3.11
CA VAL A 34 -12.93 1.46 2.37
C VAL A 34 -11.98 2.38 3.12
N ILE A 35 -12.45 3.52 3.64
CA ILE A 35 -11.61 4.44 4.43
C ILE A 35 -11.09 3.73 5.69
N PHE A 36 -11.96 3.08 6.45
CA PHE A 36 -11.54 2.38 7.67
C PHE A 36 -10.53 1.26 7.37
N LEU A 37 -10.80 0.44 6.36
CA LEU A 37 -9.90 -0.64 5.96
C LEU A 37 -8.58 -0.10 5.40
N ALA A 38 -8.58 1.01 4.68
CA ALA A 38 -7.36 1.64 4.18
C ALA A 38 -6.50 2.21 5.33
N LEU A 39 -7.14 2.82 6.34
CA LEU A 39 -6.45 3.25 7.56
C LEU A 39 -5.89 2.06 8.35
N LEU A 40 -6.61 0.93 8.38
CA LEU A 40 -6.12 -0.30 8.98
C LEU A 40 -4.92 -0.87 8.22
N VAL A 41 -5.01 -0.97 6.89
CA VAL A 41 -3.97 -1.55 6.04
C VAL A 41 -2.70 -0.73 6.03
N SER A 42 -2.78 0.60 6.10
CA SER A 42 -1.59 1.45 6.04
C SER A 42 -1.19 1.99 7.41
N PRO A 43 -1.72 3.14 7.90
CA PRO A 43 -1.14 3.79 9.08
C PRO A 43 -1.18 2.91 10.34
N VAL A 44 -2.27 2.17 10.57
CA VAL A 44 -2.37 1.33 11.77
C VAL A 44 -1.41 0.14 11.70
N THR A 45 -1.42 -0.58 10.58
CA THR A 45 -0.51 -1.73 10.41
C THR A 45 0.95 -1.30 10.42
N PHE A 46 1.31 -0.17 9.81
CA PHE A 46 2.67 0.35 9.87
C PHE A 46 3.12 0.61 11.31
N GLY A 47 2.27 1.27 12.12
CA GLY A 47 2.57 1.49 13.53
C GLY A 47 2.71 0.19 14.32
N LEU A 48 1.86 -0.80 14.05
CA LEU A 48 1.93 -2.12 14.70
C LEU A 48 3.20 -2.88 14.30
N LEU A 49 3.57 -2.86 13.02
CA LEU A 49 4.76 -3.54 12.52
C LEU A 49 6.02 -2.93 13.13
N ALA A 50 6.10 -1.60 13.14
CA ALA A 50 7.20 -0.86 13.75
C ALA A 50 7.33 -1.15 15.24
N TRP A 51 6.20 -1.16 15.95
CA TRP A 51 6.17 -1.40 17.38
C TRP A 51 6.54 -2.84 17.74
N GLN A 52 5.98 -3.82 17.05
CA GLN A 52 6.07 -5.24 17.43
C GLN A 52 7.31 -5.95 16.87
N PHE A 53 7.81 -5.53 15.71
CA PHE A 53 8.84 -6.28 14.98
C PHE A 53 10.12 -5.50 14.71
N GLU A 54 10.10 -4.17 14.75
CA GLU A 54 11.24 -3.36 14.26
C GLU A 54 11.97 -2.55 15.34
N GLY A 55 11.45 -2.51 16.58
CA GLY A 55 12.18 -1.94 17.71
C GLY A 55 11.39 -1.05 18.66
N GLY A 56 10.06 -1.10 18.65
CA GLY A 56 9.24 -0.46 19.69
C GLY A 56 8.76 0.95 19.34
N LEU A 57 8.28 1.70 20.35
CA LEU A 57 7.62 3.01 20.17
C LEU A 57 8.51 4.06 19.49
N PHE A 58 9.83 4.01 19.70
CA PHE A 58 10.78 4.91 19.03
C PHE A 58 10.72 4.75 17.50
N ARG A 59 10.61 3.50 17.02
CA ARG A 59 10.52 3.18 15.59
C ARG A 59 9.18 3.61 14.98
N VAL A 60 8.11 3.57 15.77
CA VAL A 60 6.80 4.09 15.35
C VAL A 60 6.89 5.57 14.97
N TYR A 61 7.60 6.38 15.77
CA TYR A 61 7.81 7.79 15.44
C TYR A 61 8.55 7.97 14.12
N GLU A 62 9.63 7.21 13.92
CA GLU A 62 10.44 7.28 12.69
C GLU A 62 9.64 6.92 11.44
N VAL A 63 8.68 5.99 11.53
CA VAL A 63 7.80 5.58 10.41
C VAL A 63 6.84 6.68 9.96
N PHE A 64 6.51 7.64 10.83
CA PHE A 64 5.60 8.74 10.50
C PHE A 64 6.29 10.10 10.41
N ASP A 65 7.62 10.18 10.56
CA ASP A 65 8.36 11.44 10.47
C ASP A 65 8.74 11.75 9.01
N PRO A 66 8.18 12.82 8.40
CA PRO A 66 8.53 13.24 7.04
C PRO A 66 9.97 13.68 6.88
N ARG A 67 10.71 13.97 7.95
CA ARG A 67 12.15 14.30 7.89
C ARG A 67 13.02 13.07 7.67
N ILE A 68 12.49 11.89 8.03
CA ILE A 68 13.20 10.61 8.05
C ILE A 68 12.75 9.75 6.88
N GLN A 69 11.43 9.61 6.68
CA GLN A 69 10.85 8.78 5.63
C GLN A 69 10.69 9.54 4.31
N SER A 70 10.67 8.77 3.22
CA SER A 70 10.23 9.24 1.92
C SER A 70 8.75 9.61 1.96
N TRP A 71 8.38 10.68 1.25
CA TRP A 71 6.99 10.98 0.97
C TRP A 71 6.30 9.91 0.13
N ALA A 72 7.04 9.15 -0.68
CA ALA A 72 6.53 7.97 -1.38
C ALA A 72 6.02 6.87 -0.42
N PHE A 73 6.59 6.80 0.79
CA PHE A 73 6.15 5.91 1.86
C PHE A 73 5.06 6.56 2.72
N LEU A 74 5.23 7.84 3.11
CA LEU A 74 4.25 8.55 3.92
C LEU A 74 2.95 8.88 3.18
N SER A 75 2.96 8.85 1.85
CA SER A 75 1.75 8.98 1.05
C SER A 75 0.73 7.90 1.37
N ASP A 76 1.16 6.76 1.89
CA ASP A 76 0.26 5.67 2.28
C ASP A 76 -0.67 6.09 3.43
N LEU A 77 -0.36 7.16 4.14
CA LEU A 77 -1.19 7.69 5.23
C LEU A 77 -2.40 8.48 4.73
N PHE A 78 -2.29 9.10 3.54
CA PHE A 78 -3.32 10.04 3.05
C PHE A 78 -3.68 9.84 1.57
N VAL A 79 -2.70 9.63 0.68
CA VAL A 79 -2.95 9.36 -0.75
C VAL A 79 -3.66 8.02 -0.91
N PHE A 80 -3.19 6.97 -0.24
CA PHE A 80 -3.76 5.64 -0.38
C PHE A 80 -5.23 5.57 0.07
N PRO A 81 -5.61 6.00 1.29
CA PRO A 81 -7.02 6.02 1.71
C PRO A 81 -7.90 6.93 0.85
N ALA A 82 -7.40 8.11 0.47
CA ALA A 82 -8.15 9.04 -0.38
C ALA A 82 -8.42 8.44 -1.76
N THR A 83 -7.40 7.84 -2.37
CA THR A 83 -7.51 7.25 -3.71
C THR A 83 -8.50 6.09 -3.72
N LEU A 84 -8.46 5.22 -2.71
CA LEU A 84 -9.44 4.14 -2.57
C LEU A 84 -10.85 4.65 -2.29
N ALA A 85 -11.01 5.70 -1.48
CA ALA A 85 -12.31 6.32 -1.23
C ALA A 85 -12.91 6.92 -2.51
N PHE A 86 -12.10 7.60 -3.32
CA PHE A 86 -12.53 8.10 -4.63
C PHE A 86 -12.83 6.98 -5.62
N ALA A 87 -12.08 5.87 -5.59
CA ALA A 87 -12.41 4.69 -6.36
C ALA A 87 -13.79 4.13 -5.94
N ALA A 88 -14.08 3.98 -4.65
CA ALA A 88 -15.39 3.53 -4.19
C ALA A 88 -16.53 4.49 -4.57
N LEU A 89 -16.29 5.81 -4.53
CA LEU A 89 -17.25 6.81 -5.00
C LEU A 89 -17.50 6.74 -6.50
N ALA A 90 -16.44 6.56 -7.27
CA ALA A 90 -16.53 6.45 -8.71
C ALA A 90 -17.25 5.16 -9.12
N ARG A 91 -17.04 4.05 -8.40
CA ARG A 91 -17.78 2.80 -8.60
C ARG A 91 -19.30 2.97 -8.47
N LYS A 92 -19.80 3.87 -7.60
CA LYS A 92 -21.25 4.18 -7.48
C LYS A 92 -21.86 4.69 -8.77
N GLN A 93 -21.06 5.32 -9.63
CA GLN A 93 -21.53 5.95 -10.86
C GLN A 93 -21.52 4.98 -12.06
N VAL A 94 -20.97 3.78 -11.90
CA VAL A 94 -20.92 2.77 -12.94
C VAL A 94 -22.19 1.91 -12.89
N SER A 95 -23.04 2.04 -13.90
CA SER A 95 -24.31 1.30 -14.06
C SER A 95 -24.13 -0.13 -14.61
N GLU A 96 -22.91 -0.64 -14.73
CA GLU A 96 -22.66 -1.98 -15.28
C GLU A 96 -22.61 -3.07 -14.20
N PRO A 97 -23.54 -4.05 -14.24
CA PRO A 97 -23.59 -5.13 -13.25
C PRO A 97 -22.56 -6.25 -13.47
N ASN A 98 -21.91 -6.33 -14.65
CA ASN A 98 -21.18 -7.54 -15.05
C ASN A 98 -19.64 -7.45 -14.98
N LEU A 99 -19.06 -6.26 -14.80
CA LEU A 99 -17.60 -6.12 -14.71
C LEU A 99 -17.05 -6.70 -13.40
N SER A 100 -17.75 -6.48 -12.29
CA SER A 100 -17.37 -6.99 -10.97
C SER A 100 -17.64 -8.47 -10.74
N THR A 101 -18.33 -9.14 -11.66
CA THR A 101 -18.64 -10.58 -11.58
C THR A 101 -17.86 -11.41 -12.59
N ASN A 102 -17.19 -10.75 -13.55
CA ASN A 102 -16.42 -11.43 -14.58
C ASN A 102 -15.03 -11.81 -14.05
N VAL A 103 -14.74 -13.11 -14.06
CA VAL A 103 -13.50 -13.70 -13.54
C VAL A 103 -12.24 -13.15 -14.22
N TYR A 104 -12.33 -12.80 -15.51
CA TYR A 104 -11.18 -12.26 -16.25
C TYR A 104 -10.66 -10.95 -15.64
N TRP A 105 -11.55 -10.12 -15.08
CA TRP A 105 -11.14 -8.85 -14.44
C TRP A 105 -10.42 -9.05 -13.13
N HIS A 106 -10.79 -10.08 -12.38
CA HIS A 106 -10.10 -10.44 -11.15
C HIS A 106 -8.68 -10.92 -11.47
N VAL A 107 -8.54 -11.76 -12.50
CA VAL A 107 -7.23 -12.26 -12.97
C VAL A 107 -6.34 -11.11 -13.43
N ILE A 108 -6.86 -10.18 -14.25
CA ILE A 108 -6.09 -9.01 -14.71
C ILE A 108 -5.67 -8.13 -13.52
N SER A 109 -6.57 -7.88 -12.57
CA SER A 109 -6.26 -7.04 -11.40
C SER A 109 -5.17 -7.68 -10.54
N VAL A 110 -5.24 -8.98 -10.30
CA VAL A 110 -4.18 -9.73 -9.61
C VAL A 110 -2.86 -9.67 -10.38
N ALA A 111 -2.88 -9.83 -11.71
CA ALA A 111 -1.68 -9.72 -12.53
C ALA A 111 -1.04 -8.33 -12.44
N VAL A 112 -1.85 -7.27 -12.48
CA VAL A 112 -1.39 -5.88 -12.30
C VAL A 112 -0.82 -5.66 -10.89
N ALA A 113 -1.50 -6.15 -9.85
CA ALA A 113 -1.00 -6.09 -8.48
C ALA A 113 0.38 -6.75 -8.33
N VAL A 114 0.56 -7.95 -8.90
CA VAL A 114 1.84 -8.66 -8.88
C VAL A 114 2.90 -7.87 -9.66
N ALA A 115 2.57 -7.35 -10.84
CA ALA A 115 3.49 -6.56 -11.65
C ALA A 115 3.95 -5.28 -10.93
N VAL A 116 3.02 -4.60 -10.24
CA VAL A 116 3.32 -3.41 -9.43
C VAL A 116 4.18 -3.76 -8.22
N ALA A 117 3.84 -4.83 -7.48
CA ALA A 117 4.65 -5.29 -6.34
C ALA A 117 6.09 -5.56 -6.74
N VAL A 118 6.27 -6.35 -7.81
CA VAL A 118 7.58 -6.71 -8.36
C VAL A 118 8.30 -5.46 -8.86
N GLY A 119 7.63 -4.65 -9.68
CA GLY A 119 8.21 -3.45 -10.28
C GLY A 119 8.76 -2.48 -9.24
N PHE A 120 7.96 -2.07 -8.26
CA PHE A 120 8.41 -1.14 -7.23
C PHE A 120 9.47 -1.74 -6.31
N HIS A 121 9.32 -2.99 -5.90
CA HIS A 121 10.32 -3.64 -5.05
C HIS A 121 11.71 -3.69 -5.70
N PHE A 122 11.78 -3.96 -7.02
CA PHE A 122 13.05 -4.00 -7.74
C PHE A 122 13.60 -2.63 -8.12
N VAL A 123 12.75 -1.64 -8.41
CA VAL A 123 13.19 -0.25 -8.66
C VAL A 123 13.81 0.36 -7.40
N ASP A 124 13.21 0.06 -6.25
CA ASP A 124 13.67 0.58 -4.96
C ASP A 124 14.92 -0.15 -4.42
N LYS A 125 15.22 -1.35 -4.94
CA LYS A 125 16.29 -2.21 -4.44
C LYS A 125 17.65 -1.50 -4.38
N ASP A 126 17.96 -0.69 -5.39
CA ASP A 126 19.26 -0.01 -5.46
C ASP A 126 19.36 1.21 -4.53
N SER A 127 18.24 1.64 -3.94
CA SER A 127 18.16 2.79 -3.04
C SER A 127 18.26 2.41 -1.55
N TYR A 128 18.20 1.12 -1.23
CA TYR A 128 18.10 0.61 0.13
C TYR A 128 19.08 -0.54 0.40
N ASP A 129 19.61 -0.61 1.62
CA ASP A 129 20.37 -1.78 2.06
C ASP A 129 19.43 -2.97 2.29
N ASP A 130 19.95 -4.20 2.22
CA ASP A 130 19.17 -5.44 2.42
C ASP A 130 18.37 -5.44 3.75
N GLU A 131 18.94 -4.88 4.83
CA GLU A 131 18.26 -4.78 6.13
C GLU A 131 17.01 -3.87 6.08
N GLN A 132 16.99 -2.87 5.19
CA GLN A 132 15.87 -1.94 5.04
C GLN A 132 14.81 -2.53 4.12
N LEU A 133 15.23 -3.18 3.03
CA LEU A 133 14.34 -3.88 2.10
C LEU A 133 13.55 -5.00 2.77
N GLN A 134 14.15 -5.65 3.76
CA GLN A 134 13.51 -6.76 4.48
C GLN A 134 12.67 -6.29 5.66
N SER A 135 12.70 -5.01 6.02
CA SER A 135 11.96 -4.49 7.16
C SER A 135 10.45 -4.78 7.04
N PRO A 136 9.78 -5.29 8.09
CA PRO A 136 8.36 -5.60 8.09
C PRO A 136 7.48 -4.51 7.49
N THR A 137 7.74 -3.23 7.81
CA THR A 137 7.00 -2.09 7.26
C THR A 137 7.22 -1.93 5.76
N LYS A 138 8.46 -2.04 5.26
CA LYS A 138 8.76 -1.98 3.83
C LYS A 138 8.18 -3.17 3.06
N VAL A 139 8.27 -4.38 3.61
CA VAL A 139 7.67 -5.56 2.98
C VAL A 139 6.14 -5.42 2.92
N TRP A 140 5.50 -4.92 3.97
CA TRP A 140 4.06 -4.67 3.93
C TRP A 140 3.68 -3.62 2.90
N HIS A 141 4.42 -2.52 2.86
CA HIS A 141 4.26 -1.45 1.88
C HIS A 141 4.30 -1.97 0.44
N ASP A 142 5.37 -2.71 0.10
CA ASP A 142 5.61 -3.22 -1.25
C ASP A 142 4.63 -4.32 -1.66
N TRP A 143 4.30 -5.24 -0.74
CA TRP A 143 3.59 -6.48 -1.06
C TRP A 143 2.11 -6.49 -0.65
N VAL A 144 1.66 -5.50 0.13
CA VAL A 144 0.26 -5.36 0.53
C VAL A 144 -0.30 -4.03 0.04
N THR A 145 0.25 -2.89 0.49
CA THR A 145 -0.38 -1.59 0.21
C THR A 145 -0.42 -1.27 -1.29
N TYR A 146 0.70 -1.40 -1.99
CA TYR A 146 0.77 -1.15 -3.45
C TYR A 146 -0.12 -2.11 -4.26
N PRO A 147 -0.09 -3.43 -4.04
CA PRO A 147 -1.02 -4.37 -4.66
C PRO A 147 -2.49 -4.05 -4.42
N VAL A 148 -2.88 -3.70 -3.19
CA VAL A 148 -4.25 -3.29 -2.88
C VAL A 148 -4.64 -2.09 -3.73
N LEU A 149 -3.79 -1.05 -3.77
CA LEU A 149 -4.05 0.17 -4.51
C LEU A 149 -4.21 -0.12 -6.00
N ALA A 150 -3.24 -0.84 -6.57
CA ALA A 150 -3.20 -1.17 -7.99
C ALA A 150 -4.40 -2.01 -8.42
N SER A 151 -4.75 -3.06 -7.66
CA SER A 151 -5.93 -3.87 -7.93
C SER A 151 -7.23 -3.07 -7.81
N ALA A 152 -7.40 -2.30 -6.75
CA ALA A 152 -8.61 -1.50 -6.56
C ALA A 152 -8.79 -0.45 -7.67
N LEU A 153 -7.69 0.19 -8.06
CA LEU A 153 -7.66 1.10 -9.19
C LEU A 153 -7.99 0.37 -10.49
N MET A 154 -7.42 -0.81 -10.77
CA MET A 154 -7.69 -1.52 -12.02
C MET A 154 -9.16 -1.97 -12.12
N VAL A 155 -9.72 -2.49 -11.03
CA VAL A 155 -11.12 -2.94 -10.94
C VAL A 155 -12.10 -1.79 -11.24
N VAL A 156 -11.75 -0.56 -10.87
CA VAL A 156 -12.65 0.59 -10.96
C VAL A 156 -12.33 1.53 -12.11
N ALA A 157 -11.06 1.76 -12.42
CA ALA A 157 -10.60 2.72 -13.40
C ALA A 157 -11.01 2.33 -14.82
N MET A 158 -11.05 1.05 -15.18
CA MET A 158 -11.32 0.67 -16.57
C MET A 158 -12.71 1.09 -17.09
N PRO A 159 -13.82 0.89 -16.36
CA PRO A 159 -15.13 1.45 -16.75
C PRO A 159 -15.22 2.97 -16.63
N LEU A 160 -14.44 3.59 -15.74
CA LEU A 160 -14.42 5.05 -15.56
C LEU A 160 -13.61 5.78 -16.62
N LEU A 161 -12.54 5.16 -17.12
CA LEU A 161 -11.74 5.68 -18.24
C LEU A 161 -12.56 5.71 -19.54
N ALA A 162 -13.60 4.89 -19.65
CA ALA A 162 -14.56 4.93 -20.75
C ALA A 162 -15.59 6.08 -20.63
N ASN A 163 -15.85 6.58 -19.41
CA ASN A 163 -16.77 7.70 -19.12
C ASN A 163 -16.17 8.62 -18.05
N PHE A 164 -15.18 9.41 -18.46
CA PHE A 164 -14.36 10.23 -17.58
C PHE A 164 -15.20 11.23 -16.75
N ASN A 165 -15.16 11.12 -15.42
CA ASN A 165 -15.92 11.96 -14.49
C ASN A 165 -15.02 12.67 -13.46
N SER A 166 -15.62 13.49 -12.59
CA SER A 166 -14.88 14.27 -11.59
C SER A 166 -14.07 13.43 -10.59
N TYR A 167 -14.50 12.19 -10.30
CA TYR A 167 -13.75 11.29 -9.42
C TYR A 167 -12.54 10.67 -10.13
N ALA A 168 -12.65 10.36 -11.43
CA ALA A 168 -11.50 9.96 -12.23
C ALA A 168 -10.43 11.06 -12.25
N SER A 169 -10.83 12.32 -12.42
CA SER A 169 -9.92 13.47 -12.28
C SER A 169 -9.27 13.54 -10.90
N ALA A 170 -10.05 13.33 -9.82
CA ALA A 170 -9.52 13.35 -8.45
C ALA A 170 -8.49 12.25 -8.21
N ILE A 171 -8.74 11.03 -8.71
CA ILE A 171 -7.79 9.91 -8.66
C ILE A 171 -6.50 10.27 -9.41
N LEU A 172 -6.60 10.82 -10.63
CA LEU A 172 -5.41 11.24 -11.38
C LEU A 172 -4.63 12.32 -10.64
N VAL A 173 -5.30 13.32 -10.07
CA VAL A 173 -4.64 14.36 -9.26
C VAL A 173 -3.89 13.74 -8.09
N LEU A 174 -4.47 12.75 -7.41
CA LEU A 174 -3.81 12.05 -6.30
C LEU A 174 -2.60 11.23 -6.77
N ILE A 175 -2.71 10.51 -7.89
CA ILE A 175 -1.61 9.75 -8.48
C ILE A 175 -0.47 10.69 -8.93
N PHE A 176 -0.79 11.80 -9.61
CA PHE A 176 0.22 12.77 -10.02
C PHE A 176 0.83 13.52 -8.84
N SER A 177 0.05 13.79 -7.79
CA SER A 177 0.58 14.35 -6.54
C SER A 177 1.55 13.37 -5.89
N TRP A 178 1.22 12.09 -5.87
CA TRP A 178 2.12 11.04 -5.39
C TRP A 178 3.40 10.94 -6.21
N ILE A 179 3.32 10.93 -7.55
CA ILE A 179 4.51 10.98 -8.42
C ILE A 179 5.34 12.23 -8.11
N GLY A 180 4.70 13.39 -7.92
CA GLY A 180 5.36 14.63 -7.52
C GLY A 180 6.08 14.52 -6.17
N LEU A 181 5.49 13.82 -5.21
CA LEU A 181 6.12 13.51 -3.91
C LEU A 181 7.35 12.60 -4.09
N CYS A 182 7.27 11.57 -4.93
CA CYS A 182 8.42 10.70 -5.24
C CYS A 182 9.57 11.49 -5.91
N ILE A 183 9.24 12.39 -6.85
CA ILE A 183 10.22 13.28 -7.48
C ILE A 183 10.84 14.22 -6.43
N TRP A 184 10.02 14.78 -5.54
CA TRP A 184 10.48 15.64 -4.45
C TRP A 184 11.45 14.91 -3.51
N ASP A 185 11.19 13.64 -3.17
CA ASP A 185 12.13 12.84 -2.38
C ASP A 185 13.50 12.70 -3.05
N GLY A 186 13.54 12.56 -4.39
CA GLY A 186 14.78 12.58 -5.16
C GLY A 186 15.59 13.86 -4.98
N PHE A 187 14.92 15.02 -4.85
CA PHE A 187 15.58 16.30 -4.57
C PHE A 187 16.03 16.48 -3.13
N ARG A 188 15.30 15.90 -2.17
CA ARG A 188 15.60 16.04 -0.74
C ARG A 188 16.89 15.37 -0.30
N ARG A 189 17.46 14.46 -1.13
CA ARG A 189 18.67 13.67 -0.81
C ARG A 189 18.60 13.10 0.61
N LEU A 190 17.48 12.46 0.91
CA LEU A 190 17.26 11.81 2.20
C LEU A 190 18.41 10.86 2.48
N ASP A 191 18.86 10.86 3.74
CA ASP A 191 19.93 9.98 4.21
C ASP A 191 19.46 8.53 4.06
N PRO A 192 20.06 7.73 3.15
CA PRO A 192 19.60 6.37 2.89
C PRO A 192 19.64 5.52 4.15
N GLN A 193 20.55 5.79 5.10
CA GLN A 193 20.66 5.05 6.36
C GLN A 193 19.50 5.30 7.32
N LYS A 194 18.68 6.33 7.07
CA LYS A 194 17.54 6.72 7.89
C LYS A 194 16.20 6.43 7.21
N LEU A 195 16.20 6.15 5.91
CA LEU A 195 15.00 5.73 5.19
C LEU A 195 14.58 4.32 5.60
N HIS A 196 13.30 4.13 5.93
CA HIS A 196 12.79 2.88 6.48
C HIS A 196 13.55 2.39 7.72
N ILE A 197 13.01 1.38 8.41
CA ILE A 197 13.66 0.87 9.61
C ILE A 197 14.65 -0.22 9.21
N ARG A 198 15.93 -0.07 9.56
CA ARG A 198 16.90 -1.17 9.42
C ARG A 198 16.49 -2.34 10.31
N TRP A 199 16.20 -3.48 9.67
CA TRP A 199 15.74 -4.68 10.35
C TRP A 199 16.71 -5.84 10.13
N ASN A 200 17.36 -6.25 11.22
CA ASN A 200 18.27 -7.39 11.20
C ASN A 200 17.50 -8.69 11.48
N VAL A 201 17.20 -9.43 10.41
CA VAL A 201 16.40 -10.67 10.48
C VAL A 201 17.02 -11.70 11.41
N GLU A 202 18.34 -11.85 11.42
CA GLU A 202 19.03 -12.85 12.24
C GLU A 202 18.93 -12.54 13.73
N LYS A 203 18.97 -11.26 14.10
CA LYS A 203 18.80 -10.79 15.48
C LYS A 203 17.36 -10.98 15.99
N PHE A 204 16.38 -10.80 15.11
CA PHE A 204 14.95 -10.89 15.47
C PHE A 204 14.34 -12.27 15.24
N MET A 205 14.91 -13.11 14.39
CA MET A 205 14.44 -14.46 14.07
C MET A 205 15.62 -15.42 13.97
N PRO A 206 16.38 -15.65 15.06
CA PRO A 206 17.52 -16.57 15.06
C PRO A 206 17.07 -17.96 14.58
N GLN A 207 17.93 -18.59 13.76
CA GLN A 207 17.65 -19.89 13.11
C GLN A 207 17.40 -21.01 14.11
#